data_AF-A0A9E0LXD9-F1
#
_entry.id   AF-A0A9E0LXD9-F1
#
_cell.length_a   1.000
_cell.length_b   1.000
_cell.length_c   1.000
_cell.angle_alpha   90.00
_cell.angle_beta   90.00
_cell.angle_gamma   90.00
#
_symmetry.space_group_name_H-M   'P 1'
#
loop_
_entity.id
_entity.type
_entity.pdbx_description
1 polymer ?
#
loop_
_entity_poly.entity_id
_entity_poly.type
_entity_poly.pdbx_seq_one_letter_code
_entity_poly.pdbx_strand_id
1 'polypeptide(L)'
;MSEERLDRLRRRIRNLDAAMLGLMAERMELAREVGQEKRGAGIPLRDFEVEKRVLARAAASAEALGLAPELARGVMRQLVEEACRVQEIDHFSTYSGESESILVVGGAGKMGQWLVRFFETQGHGVLVFDPASKALEAAGGEAVAALADGLAAASMVFVAVPLDRVAGVVAEIATLGYKGVVC
;
A
#
# COMPACT_ATOMS: atom_id res chain seq x y z
N MET A 1 11.40 31.64 37.03
CA MET A 1 10.18 31.23 36.28
C MET A 1 9.43 30.25 37.16
N SER A 2 8.17 30.51 37.53
CA SER A 2 7.44 29.62 38.46
C SER A 2 7.07 28.29 37.80
N GLU A 3 7.09 27.22 38.58
CA GLU A 3 6.73 25.86 38.16
C GLU A 3 5.31 25.81 37.55
N GLU A 4 4.37 26.57 38.12
CA GLU A 4 3.00 26.73 37.62
C GLU A 4 2.94 27.32 36.20
N ARG A 5 3.84 28.25 35.85
CA ARG A 5 3.88 28.86 34.51
C ARG A 5 4.32 27.83 33.48
N LEU A 6 5.33 27.02 33.82
CA LEU A 6 5.84 25.96 32.94
C LEU A 6 4.76 24.91 32.69
N ASP A 7 4.06 24.49 33.73
CA ASP A 7 2.98 23.51 33.64
C ASP A 7 1.79 24.03 32.79
N ARG A 8 1.44 25.31 32.93
CA ARG A 8 0.43 25.96 32.07
C ARG A 8 0.83 25.96 30.59
N LEU A 9 2.10 26.25 30.28
CA LEU A 9 2.59 26.23 28.90
C LEU A 9 2.56 24.81 28.32
N ARG A 10 2.98 23.80 29.09
CA ARG A 10 2.93 22.38 28.67
C ARG A 10 1.50 21.91 28.42
N ARG A 11 0.53 22.32 29.24
CA ARG A 11 -0.90 22.07 28.97
C ARG A 11 -1.35 22.68 27.65
N ARG A 12 -0.97 23.94 27.40
CA ARG A 12 -1.34 24.62 26.15
C ARG A 12 -0.74 23.94 24.92
N ILE A 13 0.52 23.48 25.00
CA ILE A 13 1.18 22.72 23.93
C ILE A 13 0.40 21.43 23.64
N ARG A 14 0.10 20.62 24.66
CA ARG A 14 -0.68 19.38 24.48
C ARG A 14 -2.03 19.61 23.79
N ASN A 15 -2.71 20.70 24.14
CA ASN A 15 -3.98 21.05 23.51
C ASN A 15 -3.81 21.44 22.03
N LEU A 16 -2.73 22.15 21.69
CA LEU A 16 -2.40 22.46 20.30
C LEU A 16 -2.02 21.20 19.52
N ASP A 17 -1.26 20.28 20.13
CA ASP A 17 -0.90 19.00 19.51
C ASP A 17 -2.15 18.18 19.16
N ALA A 18 -3.11 18.10 20.09
CA ALA A 18 -4.39 17.44 19.84
C ALA A 18 -5.18 18.11 18.71
N ALA A 19 -5.22 19.45 18.66
CA ALA A 19 -5.87 20.19 17.60
C ALA A 19 -5.20 19.97 16.23
N MET A 20 -3.87 19.93 16.18
CA MET A 20 -3.12 19.64 14.96
C MET A 20 -3.45 18.23 14.45
N LEU A 21 -3.48 17.22 15.33
CA LEU A 21 -3.87 15.86 14.94
C LEU A 21 -5.31 15.79 14.43
N GLY A 22 -6.24 16.55 15.02
CA GLY A 22 -7.62 16.66 14.54
C GLY A 22 -7.70 17.22 13.11
N LEU A 23 -6.97 18.32 12.84
CA LEU A 23 -6.90 18.92 11.50
C LEU A 23 -6.23 17.99 10.49
N MET A 24 -5.22 17.23 10.90
CA MET A 24 -4.59 16.22 10.06
C MET A 24 -5.60 15.11 9.69
N ALA A 25 -6.40 14.65 10.65
CA ALA A 25 -7.44 13.64 10.39
C ALA A 25 -8.50 14.14 9.40
N GLU A 26 -8.98 15.37 9.57
CA GLU A 26 -9.93 16.00 8.63
C GLU A 26 -9.33 16.12 7.22
N ARG A 27 -8.08 16.56 7.10
CA ARG A 27 -7.38 16.62 5.81
C ARG A 27 -7.28 15.24 5.16
N MET A 28 -7.03 14.19 5.95
CA MET A 28 -6.94 12.82 5.44
C MET A 28 -8.28 12.33 4.90
N GLU A 29 -9.39 12.70 5.53
CA GLU A 29 -10.73 12.37 5.04
C GLU A 29 -11.03 13.05 3.70
N LEU A 30 -10.76 14.36 3.60
CA LEU A 30 -10.86 15.08 2.32
C LEU A 30 -9.96 14.47 1.24
N ALA A 31 -8.78 13.98 1.61
CA ALA A 31 -7.92 13.28 0.67
C ALA A 31 -8.56 11.96 0.19
N ARG A 32 -9.23 11.19 1.06
CA ARG A 32 -9.97 9.98 0.64
C ARG A 32 -11.08 10.31 -0.35
N GLU A 33 -11.88 11.33 -0.07
CA GLU A 33 -12.94 11.81 -0.98
C GLU A 33 -12.36 12.20 -2.35
N VAL A 34 -11.27 12.97 -2.39
CA VAL A 34 -10.57 13.29 -3.65
C VAL A 34 -10.09 12.02 -4.37
N GLY A 35 -9.61 11.02 -3.62
CA GLY A 35 -9.26 9.72 -4.16
C GLY A 35 -10.45 9.01 -4.80
N GLN A 36 -11.61 9.02 -4.15
CA GLN A 36 -12.86 8.44 -4.65
C GLN A 36 -13.30 9.11 -5.97
N GLU A 37 -13.27 10.44 -6.02
CA GLU A 37 -13.61 11.21 -7.23
C GLU A 37 -12.63 10.94 -8.39
N LYS A 38 -11.32 10.93 -8.11
CA LYS A 38 -10.30 10.59 -9.11
C LYS A 38 -10.50 9.18 -9.67
N ARG A 39 -10.90 8.22 -8.84
CA ARG A 39 -11.24 6.85 -9.29
C ARG A 39 -12.43 6.84 -10.23
N GLY A 40 -13.52 7.54 -9.88
CA GLY A 40 -14.69 7.66 -10.75
C GLY A 40 -14.37 8.28 -12.12
N ALA A 41 -13.39 9.18 -12.17
CA ALA A 41 -12.95 9.86 -13.38
C ALA A 41 -11.78 9.17 -14.13
N GLY A 42 -11.23 8.05 -13.62
CA GLY A 42 -10.07 7.38 -14.21
C GLY A 42 -8.75 8.18 -14.15
N ILE A 43 -8.65 9.14 -13.24
CA ILE A 43 -7.47 10.00 -13.07
C ILE A 43 -6.44 9.28 -12.18
N PRO A 44 -5.14 9.28 -12.53
CA PRO A 44 -4.10 8.72 -11.67
C PRO A 44 -4.14 9.31 -10.26
N LEU A 45 -4.01 8.43 -9.25
CA LEU A 45 -3.96 8.85 -7.84
C LEU A 45 -2.79 9.81 -7.59
N ARG A 46 -1.64 9.50 -8.18
CA ARG A 46 -0.40 10.26 -8.02
C ARG A 46 -0.20 11.29 -9.13
N ASP A 47 0.00 12.54 -8.72
CA ASP A 47 0.28 13.67 -9.60
C ASP A 47 1.41 14.52 -8.99
N PHE A 48 2.61 14.37 -9.55
CA PHE A 48 3.83 15.04 -9.06
C PHE A 48 3.76 16.57 -9.14
N GLU A 49 3.03 17.12 -10.11
CA GLU A 49 2.87 18.58 -10.22
C GLU A 49 1.95 19.12 -9.12
N VAL A 50 0.90 18.37 -8.76
CA VAL A 50 0.06 18.69 -7.61
C VAL A 50 0.85 18.58 -6.31
N GLU A 51 1.63 17.53 -6.11
CA GLU A 51 2.50 17.37 -4.93
C GLU A 51 3.45 18.57 -4.78
N LYS A 52 4.11 18.96 -5.87
CA LYS A 52 5.03 20.11 -5.90
C LYS A 52 4.33 21.41 -5.51
N ARG A 53 3.11 21.65 -5.99
CA ARG A 53 2.30 22.83 -5.61
C ARG A 53 1.89 22.80 -4.14
N VAL A 54 1.57 21.62 -3.58
CA VAL A 54 1.27 21.49 -2.15
C VAL A 54 2.48 21.89 -1.31
N LEU A 55 3.67 21.39 -1.64
CA LEU A 55 4.90 21.72 -0.92
C LEU A 55 5.31 23.19 -1.08
N ALA A 56 5.10 23.79 -2.27
CA ALA A 56 5.35 25.21 -2.50
C ALA A 56 4.43 26.10 -1.66
N ARG A 57 3.12 25.78 -1.60
CA ARG A 57 2.17 26.49 -0.72
C ARG A 57 2.54 26.35 0.75
N ALA A 58 2.95 25.16 1.19
CA ALA A 58 3.39 24.92 2.55
C ALA A 58 4.58 25.81 2.94
N ALA A 59 5.56 25.93 2.05
CA ALA A 59 6.71 26.79 2.23
C ALA A 59 6.32 28.26 2.39
N ALA A 60 5.50 28.78 1.47
CA ALA A 60 5.04 30.17 1.51
C ALA A 60 4.24 30.48 2.79
N SER A 61 3.36 29.56 3.21
CA SER A 61 2.60 29.70 4.46
C SER A 61 3.51 29.68 5.70
N ALA A 62 4.56 28.85 5.71
CA ALA A 62 5.53 28.85 6.80
C ALA A 62 6.27 30.18 6.91
N GLU A 63 6.72 30.75 5.79
CA GLU A 63 7.39 32.05 5.77
C GLU A 63 6.48 33.15 6.34
N ALA A 64 5.21 33.19 5.94
CA ALA A 64 4.22 34.14 6.43
C ALA A 64 3.95 34.00 7.95
N LEU A 65 4.13 32.81 8.52
CA LEU A 65 3.94 32.52 9.94
C LEU A 65 5.24 32.60 10.76
N GLY A 66 6.37 32.96 10.14
CA GLY A 66 7.68 32.99 10.81
C GLY A 66 8.24 31.62 11.16
N LEU A 67 7.82 30.57 10.44
CA LEU A 67 8.30 29.21 10.58
C LEU A 67 9.35 28.87 9.52
N ALA A 68 10.22 27.90 9.82
CA ALA A 68 11.16 27.37 8.84
C ALA A 68 10.40 26.70 7.67
N PRO A 69 10.66 27.06 6.41
CA PRO A 69 9.95 26.48 5.27
C PRO A 69 10.09 24.96 5.17
N GLU A 70 11.24 24.41 5.58
CA GLU A 70 11.48 22.97 5.58
C GLU A 70 10.62 22.21 6.59
N LEU A 71 10.25 22.83 7.72
CA LEU A 71 9.36 22.22 8.70
C LEU A 71 7.99 21.96 8.07
N ALA A 72 7.41 22.98 7.43
CA ALA A 72 6.11 22.83 6.77
C ALA A 72 6.17 21.90 5.57
N ARG A 73 7.24 21.95 4.77
CA ARG A 73 7.46 20.97 3.70
C ARG A 73 7.51 19.54 4.24
N GLY A 74 8.21 19.30 5.34
CA GLY A 74 8.30 17.98 5.98
C GLY A 74 6.94 17.45 6.41
N VAL A 75 6.16 18.26 7.15
CA VAL A 75 4.81 17.89 7.60
C VAL A 75 3.90 17.59 6.42
N MET A 76 3.86 18.49 5.43
CA MET A 76 2.98 18.33 4.28
C MET A 76 3.39 17.15 3.38
N ARG A 77 4.69 16.87 3.25
CA ARG A 77 5.18 15.69 2.53
C ARG A 77 4.67 14.39 3.17
N GLN A 78 4.82 14.25 4.50
CA GLN A 78 4.32 13.07 5.21
C GLN A 78 2.80 12.89 5.06
N LEU A 79 2.05 13.99 5.13
CA LEU A 79 0.60 13.98 4.93
C LEU A 79 0.17 13.65 3.49
N VAL A 80 1.00 13.94 2.49
CA VAL A 80 0.75 13.55 1.09
C VAL A 80 1.07 12.07 0.89
N GLU A 81 2.22 11.61 1.39
CA GLU A 81 2.64 10.21 1.31
C GLU A 81 1.63 9.27 1.96
N GLU A 82 1.15 9.62 3.17
CA GLU A 82 0.13 8.82 3.87
C GLU A 82 -1.21 8.82 3.12
N ALA A 83 -1.60 9.94 2.51
CA ALA A 83 -2.83 10.00 1.70
C ALA A 83 -2.74 9.08 0.48
N CYS A 84 -1.62 9.10 -0.25
CA CYS A 84 -1.40 8.18 -1.36
C CYS A 84 -1.44 6.72 -0.89
N ARG A 85 -0.78 6.40 0.22
CA ARG A 85 -0.76 5.03 0.77
C ARG A 85 -2.16 4.50 1.09
N VAL A 86 -3.00 5.33 1.71
CA VAL A 86 -4.38 4.97 2.05
C VAL A 86 -5.23 4.84 0.78
N GLN A 87 -5.11 5.77 -0.15
CA GLN A 87 -5.84 5.72 -1.42
C GLN A 87 -5.44 4.54 -2.29
N GLU A 88 -4.17 4.12 -2.28
CA GLU A 88 -3.70 2.91 -2.98
C GLU A 88 -4.38 1.66 -2.41
N ILE A 89 -4.41 1.51 -1.09
CA ILE A 89 -5.12 0.40 -0.42
C ILE A 89 -6.60 0.37 -0.84
N ASP A 90 -7.26 1.52 -0.84
CA ASP A 90 -8.67 1.62 -1.22
C ASP A 90 -8.88 1.44 -2.73
N HIS A 91 -7.93 1.87 -3.57
CA HIS A 91 -8.01 1.71 -5.04
C HIS A 91 -7.92 0.25 -5.44
N PHE A 92 -7.13 -0.53 -4.70
CA PHE A 92 -7.11 -1.95 -4.90
C PHE A 92 -8.42 -2.58 -4.42
N SER A 93 -9.12 -2.16 -3.36
CA SER A 93 -10.33 -2.90 -2.92
C SER A 93 -11.58 -2.86 -3.83
N THR A 94 -11.50 -2.34 -5.06
CA THR A 94 -12.66 -2.15 -5.95
C THR A 94 -12.55 -2.92 -7.28
N TYR A 95 -12.26 -4.22 -7.24
CA TYR A 95 -12.51 -5.09 -8.40
C TYR A 95 -13.92 -5.67 -8.33
N SER A 96 -14.72 -5.46 -9.39
CA SER A 96 -16.08 -5.98 -9.55
C SER A 96 -16.19 -6.92 -10.76
N GLY A 97 -15.11 -7.61 -11.11
CA GLY A 97 -15.13 -8.66 -12.14
C GLY A 97 -15.39 -10.04 -11.55
N GLU A 98 -15.40 -11.07 -12.40
CA GLU A 98 -15.49 -12.47 -11.96
C GLU A 98 -14.27 -12.84 -11.10
N SER A 99 -14.50 -13.58 -10.02
CA SER A 99 -13.43 -14.10 -9.16
C SER A 99 -12.58 -15.08 -9.97
N GLU A 100 -11.26 -14.97 -9.84
CA GLU A 100 -10.29 -15.80 -10.56
C GLU A 100 -9.50 -16.59 -9.52
N SER A 101 -8.96 -17.73 -9.93
CA SER A 101 -8.06 -18.53 -9.09
C SER A 101 -6.61 -18.21 -9.44
N ILE A 102 -5.90 -17.53 -8.55
CA ILE A 102 -4.56 -17.01 -8.78
C ILE A 102 -3.56 -17.78 -7.92
N LEU A 103 -2.52 -18.33 -8.54
CA LEU A 103 -1.40 -18.96 -7.82
C LEU A 103 -0.25 -17.96 -7.65
N VAL A 104 0.20 -17.76 -6.41
CA VAL A 104 1.41 -17.00 -6.09
C VAL A 104 2.53 -17.95 -5.72
N VAL A 105 3.59 -17.98 -6.54
CA VAL A 105 4.82 -18.74 -6.29
C VAL A 105 5.84 -17.85 -5.57
N GLY A 106 6.34 -18.29 -4.42
CA GLY A 106 7.16 -17.46 -3.52
C GLY A 106 6.34 -16.64 -2.51
N GLY A 107 5.12 -17.10 -2.20
CA GLY A 107 4.17 -16.36 -1.37
C GLY A 107 4.59 -16.09 0.08
N ALA A 108 5.61 -16.78 0.62
CA ALA A 108 6.13 -16.48 1.96
C ALA A 108 7.18 -15.35 1.96
N GLY A 109 7.60 -14.85 0.78
CA GLY A 109 8.44 -13.67 0.66
C GLY A 109 7.68 -12.36 0.84
N LYS A 110 8.38 -11.24 1.06
CA LYS A 110 7.75 -9.91 1.25
C LYS A 110 6.84 -9.50 0.08
N MET A 111 7.31 -9.70 -1.15
CA MET A 111 6.53 -9.39 -2.35
C MET A 111 5.40 -10.40 -2.57
N GLY A 112 5.65 -11.68 -2.31
CA GLY A 112 4.64 -12.74 -2.39
C GLY A 112 3.48 -12.49 -1.42
N GLN A 113 3.75 -12.20 -0.15
CA GLN A 113 2.73 -11.85 0.84
C GLN A 113 1.93 -10.61 0.43
N TRP A 114 2.59 -9.61 -0.19
CA TRP A 114 1.91 -8.43 -0.71
C TRP A 114 0.94 -8.78 -1.85
N LEU A 115 1.36 -9.61 -2.81
CA LEU A 115 0.52 -10.09 -3.91
C LEU A 115 -0.66 -10.92 -3.41
N VAL A 116 -0.45 -11.82 -2.45
CA VAL A 116 -1.53 -12.61 -1.86
C VAL A 116 -2.59 -11.69 -1.27
N ARG A 117 -2.17 -10.75 -0.41
CA ARG A 117 -3.09 -9.78 0.20
C ARG A 117 -3.80 -8.92 -0.84
N PHE A 118 -3.09 -8.50 -1.89
CA PHE A 118 -3.64 -7.70 -2.97
C PHE A 118 -4.80 -8.42 -3.66
N PHE A 119 -4.57 -9.65 -4.15
CA PHE A 119 -5.56 -10.41 -4.91
C PHE A 119 -6.75 -10.87 -4.05
N GLU A 120 -6.53 -11.23 -2.79
CA GLU A 120 -7.64 -11.52 -1.88
C GLU A 120 -8.51 -10.29 -1.63
N THR A 121 -7.91 -9.11 -1.50
CA THR A 121 -8.65 -7.85 -1.32
C THR A 121 -9.45 -7.49 -2.58
N GLN A 122 -9.09 -8.01 -3.76
CA GLN A 122 -9.88 -7.90 -5.00
C GLN A 122 -11.05 -8.89 -5.06
N GLY A 123 -11.13 -9.86 -4.13
CA GLY A 123 -12.11 -10.94 -4.16
C GLY A 123 -11.70 -12.15 -5.02
N HIS A 124 -10.43 -12.29 -5.40
CA HIS A 124 -9.93 -13.49 -6.07
C HIS A 124 -9.60 -14.60 -5.08
N GLY A 125 -9.74 -15.86 -5.52
CA GLY A 125 -9.23 -17.01 -4.77
C GLY A 125 -7.73 -17.13 -4.95
N VAL A 126 -6.96 -17.08 -3.87
CA VAL A 126 -5.49 -17.09 -3.95
C VAL A 126 -4.93 -18.40 -3.41
N LEU A 127 -4.18 -19.11 -4.25
CA LEU A 127 -3.39 -20.28 -3.91
C LEU A 127 -1.93 -19.84 -3.69
N VAL A 128 -1.24 -20.46 -2.74
CA VAL A 128 0.12 -20.06 -2.37
C VAL A 128 1.07 -21.24 -2.34
N PHE A 129 2.12 -21.16 -3.13
CA PHE A 129 3.23 -22.12 -3.13
C PHE A 129 4.54 -21.39 -2.82
N ASP A 130 5.35 -21.91 -1.90
CA ASP A 130 6.69 -21.34 -1.64
C ASP A 130 7.79 -22.38 -1.86
N PRO A 131 8.68 -22.19 -2.85
CA PRO A 131 9.77 -23.13 -3.15
C PRO A 131 10.83 -23.27 -2.05
N ALA A 132 10.87 -22.36 -1.07
CA ALA A 132 11.74 -22.45 0.09
C ALA A 132 11.06 -23.17 1.28
N SER A 133 9.84 -23.68 1.09
CA SER A 133 9.02 -24.35 2.11
C SER A 133 8.89 -23.54 3.40
N LYS A 134 8.99 -22.21 3.31
CA LYS A 134 8.72 -21.33 4.44
C LYS A 134 7.23 -21.35 4.72
N ALA A 135 6.87 -21.58 5.98
CA ALA A 135 5.49 -21.47 6.41
C ALA A 135 4.95 -20.07 6.06
N LEU A 136 3.73 -20.03 5.53
CA LEU A 136 3.06 -18.78 5.25
C LEU A 136 2.76 -18.11 6.60
N GLU A 137 3.60 -17.16 7.01
CA GLU A 137 3.34 -16.40 8.22
C GLU A 137 2.13 -15.48 7.99
N ALA A 138 0.96 -15.93 8.47
CA ALA A 138 -0.24 -15.13 8.72
C ALA A 138 -0.80 -14.27 7.56
N ALA A 139 -0.49 -14.60 6.31
CA ALA A 139 -0.77 -13.73 5.16
C ALA A 139 -1.77 -14.33 4.16
N GLY A 140 -2.97 -14.71 4.62
CA GLY A 140 -4.08 -15.09 3.74
C GLY A 140 -3.75 -16.22 2.75
N GLY A 141 -4.67 -16.55 1.83
CA GLY A 141 -4.46 -17.54 0.78
C GLY A 141 -4.48 -18.99 1.26
N GLU A 142 -4.80 -19.89 0.32
CA GLU A 142 -4.78 -21.34 0.54
C GLU A 142 -3.40 -21.88 0.17
N ALA A 143 -2.67 -22.39 1.16
CA ALA A 143 -1.35 -22.98 0.94
C ALA A 143 -1.46 -24.32 0.19
N VAL A 144 -0.74 -24.46 -0.92
CA VAL A 144 -0.63 -25.71 -1.68
C VAL A 144 0.71 -26.39 -1.42
N ALA A 145 0.67 -27.71 -1.25
CA ALA A 145 1.86 -28.50 -0.92
C ALA A 145 2.79 -28.73 -2.13
N ALA A 146 2.23 -28.81 -3.33
CA ALA A 146 2.97 -28.98 -4.57
C ALA A 146 2.58 -27.93 -5.61
N LEU A 147 3.56 -27.52 -6.41
CA LEU A 147 3.35 -26.58 -7.51
C LEU A 147 2.31 -27.09 -8.50
N ALA A 148 2.31 -28.39 -8.80
CA ALA A 148 1.36 -29.03 -9.71
C ALA A 148 -0.11 -28.85 -9.28
N ASP A 149 -0.39 -28.97 -7.98
CA ASP A 149 -1.75 -28.80 -7.44
C ASP A 149 -2.23 -27.36 -7.61
N GLY A 150 -1.33 -26.40 -7.34
CA GLY A 150 -1.60 -24.98 -7.56
C GLY A 150 -1.86 -24.65 -9.04
N LEU A 151 -1.04 -25.19 -9.95
CA LEU A 151 -1.17 -24.97 -11.39
C LEU A 151 -2.44 -25.60 -11.98
N ALA A 152 -2.91 -26.71 -11.41
CA ALA A 152 -4.14 -27.37 -11.87
C ALA A 152 -5.40 -26.55 -11.53
N ALA A 153 -5.38 -25.82 -10.41
CA ALA A 153 -6.52 -25.05 -9.92
C ALA A 153 -6.48 -23.56 -10.31
N ALA A 154 -5.32 -23.01 -10.68
CA ALA A 154 -5.18 -21.60 -11.00
C ALA A 154 -5.36 -21.28 -12.50
N SER A 155 -6.07 -20.20 -12.81
CA SER A 155 -6.18 -19.61 -14.15
C SER A 155 -5.03 -18.63 -14.47
N MET A 156 -4.34 -18.12 -13.45
CA MET A 156 -3.18 -17.25 -13.57
C MET A 156 -2.12 -17.55 -12.51
N VAL A 157 -0.84 -17.38 -12.86
CA VAL A 157 0.31 -17.61 -11.97
C VAL A 157 1.16 -16.35 -11.87
N PHE A 158 1.53 -15.96 -10.66
CA PHE A 158 2.49 -14.89 -10.38
C PHE A 158 3.74 -15.46 -9.71
N VAL A 159 4.91 -15.11 -10.24
CA VAL A 159 6.21 -15.59 -9.76
C VAL A 159 6.92 -14.51 -8.96
N ALA A 160 6.88 -14.64 -7.64
CA ALA A 160 7.44 -13.70 -6.66
C ALA A 160 8.61 -14.31 -5.87
N VAL A 161 9.55 -14.93 -6.60
CA VAL A 161 10.77 -15.53 -6.01
C VAL A 161 12.01 -14.66 -6.28
N PRO A 162 13.10 -14.83 -5.51
CA PRO A 162 14.39 -14.24 -5.83
C PRO A 162 14.86 -14.54 -7.26
N LEU A 163 15.57 -13.59 -7.88
CA LEU A 163 15.93 -13.65 -9.31
C LEU A 163 16.70 -14.91 -9.71
N ASP A 164 17.55 -15.42 -8.81
CA ASP A 164 18.32 -16.65 -8.98
C ASP A 164 17.45 -17.92 -9.03
N ARG A 165 16.19 -17.84 -8.57
CA ARG A 165 15.22 -18.94 -8.55
C ARG A 165 14.19 -18.85 -9.69
N VAL A 166 14.01 -17.69 -10.32
CA VAL A 166 13.00 -17.47 -11.37
C VAL A 166 13.13 -18.47 -12.51
N ALA A 167 14.35 -18.67 -13.03
CA ALA A 167 14.58 -19.59 -14.15
C ALA A 167 14.15 -21.03 -13.83
N GLY A 168 14.44 -21.50 -12.62
CA GLY A 168 14.05 -22.84 -12.17
C GLY A 168 12.54 -23.00 -12.06
N VAL A 169 11.86 -22.02 -11.45
CA VAL A 169 10.40 -22.02 -11.32
C VAL A 169 9.71 -21.99 -12.68
N VAL A 170 10.15 -21.12 -13.59
CA VAL A 170 9.56 -21.01 -14.94
C VAL A 170 9.77 -22.29 -15.74
N ALA A 171 10.93 -22.92 -15.64
CA ALA A 171 11.20 -24.20 -16.30
C ALA A 171 10.30 -25.34 -15.74
N GLU A 172 10.07 -25.35 -14.43
CA GLU A 172 9.17 -26.32 -13.78
C GLU A 172 7.72 -26.14 -14.24
N ILE A 173 7.22 -24.90 -14.26
CA ILE A 173 5.87 -24.55 -14.76
C ILE A 173 5.70 -24.99 -16.23
N ALA A 174 6.71 -24.72 -17.07
CA ALA A 174 6.71 -25.11 -18.47
C ALA A 174 6.68 -26.63 -18.65
N THR A 175 7.43 -27.37 -17.81
CA THR A 175 7.47 -28.84 -17.83
C THR A 175 6.13 -29.44 -17.42
N LEU A 176 5.45 -28.82 -16.46
CA LEU A 176 4.11 -29.20 -16.02
C LEU A 176 3.00 -28.83 -17.03
N GLY A 177 3.36 -28.17 -18.12
CA GLY A 177 2.45 -27.93 -19.25
C GLY A 177 1.33 -26.93 -18.94
N TYR A 178 1.58 -25.97 -18.05
CA TYR A 178 0.60 -24.94 -17.72
C TYR A 178 0.23 -24.11 -18.95
N LYS A 179 -1.08 -23.90 -19.18
CA LYS A 179 -1.61 -23.24 -20.38
C LYS A 179 -2.11 -21.81 -20.13
N GLY A 180 -2.09 -21.37 -18.87
CA GLY A 180 -2.52 -20.03 -18.47
C GLY A 180 -1.42 -18.98 -18.60
N VAL A 181 -1.70 -17.79 -18.07
CA VAL A 181 -0.75 -16.68 -18.05
C VAL A 181 0.19 -16.83 -16.84
N VAL A 182 1.48 -16.63 -17.09
CA VAL A 182 2.52 -16.58 -16.05
C VAL A 182 3.12 -15.17 -16.05
N CYS A 183 3.02 -14.49 -14.92
CA CYS A 183 3.47 -13.12 -14.66
C CYS A 183 4.69 -13.09 -13.73
#